data_AF-T1WU44-F1
#
_entry.id   AF-T1WU44-F1
#
_cell.length_a   1.000
_cell.length_b   1.000
_cell.length_c   1.000
_cell.angle_alpha   90.00
_cell.angle_beta   90.00
_cell.angle_gamma   90.00
#
_symmetry.space_group_name_H-M   'P 1'
#
loop_
_entity.id
_entity.type
_entity.pdbx_description
1 polymer ?
#
loop_
_entity_poly.entity_id
_entity_poly.type
_entity_poly.pdbx_seq_one_letter_code
_entity_poly.pdbx_strand_id
1 'polypeptide(L)'
;GDDGFPRSGQTLLPAPSLASYNGLIFVNMDPSAQPLEDFLGDFRFYLDFYTKQSGGGLEVRGPQRWRIKANWKIGAENFAGDMYHTPHTHASIVEIGLFREPRAQKRKDGATYWAQCGGGTTYKLPPGNFEQRMRYVGYPAEMIDRIKGVWTPEQQRLVGEDGFMISAASCFPNLSFVHNWPKVLDDCRDGPKDEAVLPFTSIRLWQPISENETEVCSWFAVDCAAPPEYKKNSYKAYLMCFGSTGMFDQDD
;
A
#
# COMPACT_ATOMS: atom_id res chain seq x y z
N GLY A 1 10.70 24.94 36.34
CA GLY A 1 11.30 23.67 36.74
C GLY A 1 12.03 23.96 38.01
N ASP A 2 11.68 23.24 39.07
CA ASP A 2 12.01 23.56 40.46
C ASP A 2 13.50 23.83 40.68
N ASP A 3 13.79 24.82 41.53
CA ASP A 3 15.15 25.16 41.93
C ASP A 3 15.82 23.91 42.54
N GLY A 4 16.89 23.44 41.88
CA GLY A 4 17.65 22.26 42.30
C GLY A 4 17.46 21.01 41.45
N PHE A 5 16.59 20.99 40.42
CA PHE A 5 16.49 19.84 39.51
C PHE A 5 17.63 19.85 38.46
N PRO A 6 18.58 18.90 38.47
CA PRO A 6 19.64 18.84 37.49
C PRO A 6 19.08 18.36 36.14
N ARG A 7 18.90 19.28 35.19
CA ARG A 7 18.36 18.97 33.86
C ARG A 7 19.34 18.20 32.96
N SER A 8 20.63 18.33 33.22
CA SER A 8 21.67 17.62 32.47
C SER A 8 21.58 16.12 32.75
N GLY A 9 21.43 15.31 31.69
CA GLY A 9 21.26 13.85 31.80
C GLY A 9 19.84 13.37 32.14
N GLN A 10 18.88 14.29 32.29
CA GLN A 10 17.45 13.99 32.53
C GLN A 10 16.63 14.26 31.26
N THR A 11 17.06 13.68 30.13
CA THR A 11 16.37 13.79 28.84
C THR A 11 15.49 12.57 28.59
N LEU A 12 14.51 12.70 27.70
CA LEU A 12 13.89 11.52 27.10
C LEU A 12 14.98 10.65 26.45
N LEU A 13 14.80 9.33 26.51
CA LEU A 13 15.70 8.42 25.82
C LEU A 13 15.60 8.68 24.30
N PRO A 14 16.72 8.89 23.60
CA PRO A 14 16.69 9.04 22.15
C PRO A 14 16.28 7.71 21.50
N ALA A 15 15.66 7.80 20.32
CA ALA A 15 15.49 6.64 19.45
C ALA A 15 16.89 6.05 19.14
N PRO A 16 17.17 4.77 19.42
CA PRO A 16 18.52 4.22 19.29
C PRO A 16 19.05 4.27 17.85
N SER A 17 18.19 4.03 16.86
CA SER A 17 18.46 4.23 15.45
C SER A 17 17.20 4.72 14.73
N LEU A 18 17.32 5.81 13.98
CA LEU A 18 16.22 6.45 13.26
C LEU A 18 16.65 6.81 11.84
N ALA A 19 15.84 6.44 10.86
CA ALA A 19 16.05 6.74 9.46
C ALA A 19 14.71 6.89 8.74
N SER A 20 14.73 7.43 7.52
CA SER A 20 13.53 7.56 6.71
C SER A 20 13.76 7.15 5.26
N TYR A 21 12.70 6.66 4.62
CA TYR A 21 12.69 6.29 3.21
C TYR A 21 11.37 6.73 2.58
N ASN A 22 11.42 7.59 1.55
CA ASN A 22 10.24 8.19 0.89
C ASN A 22 9.17 8.75 1.85
N GLY A 23 9.60 9.36 2.96
CA GLY A 23 8.72 9.93 3.97
C GLY A 23 8.22 8.94 5.03
N LEU A 24 8.46 7.63 4.87
CA LEU A 24 8.25 6.65 5.93
C LEU A 24 9.38 6.76 6.95
N ILE A 25 9.05 6.87 8.24
CA ILE A 25 10.03 6.98 9.33
C ILE A 25 10.11 5.64 10.06
N PHE A 26 11.32 5.10 10.17
CA PHE A 26 11.60 3.83 10.86
C PHE A 26 12.44 4.09 12.09
N VAL A 27 12.14 3.32 13.14
CA VAL A 27 12.89 3.31 14.40
C VAL A 27 13.33 1.89 14.69
N ASN A 28 14.62 1.70 14.98
CA ASN A 28 15.16 0.46 15.48
C ASN A 28 15.68 0.68 16.91
N MET A 29 15.37 -0.27 17.81
CA MET A 29 15.77 -0.21 19.21
C MET A 29 17.22 -0.68 19.42
N ASP A 30 17.82 -1.34 18.43
CA ASP A 30 19.23 -1.70 18.44
C ASP A 30 20.06 -0.55 17.85
N PRO A 31 20.92 0.12 18.65
CA PRO A 31 21.78 1.20 18.15
C PRO A 31 22.88 0.71 17.19
N SER A 32 23.13 -0.60 17.14
CA SER A 32 24.08 -1.23 16.23
C SER A 32 23.41 -1.82 14.97
N ALA A 33 22.11 -1.58 14.80
CA ALA A 33 21.37 -2.00 13.61
C ALA A 33 22.01 -1.44 12.33
N GLN A 34 21.97 -2.24 11.27
CA GLN A 34 22.41 -1.80 9.94
C GLN A 34 21.57 -0.61 9.43
N PRO A 35 22.12 0.21 8.50
CA PRO A 35 21.38 1.28 7.85
C PRO A 35 20.04 0.82 7.25
N LEU A 36 19.03 1.69 7.27
CA LEU A 36 17.69 1.36 6.78
C LEU A 36 17.70 0.92 5.31
N GLU A 37 18.49 1.58 4.47
CA GLU A 37 18.63 1.25 3.07
C GLU A 37 19.23 -0.14 2.84
N ASP A 38 20.09 -0.61 3.73
CA ASP A 38 20.68 -1.95 3.68
C ASP A 38 19.67 -3.00 4.19
N PHE A 39 18.85 -2.65 5.19
CA PHE A 39 17.75 -3.50 5.65
C PHE A 39 16.67 -3.68 4.58
N LEU A 40 16.25 -2.59 3.95
CA LEU A 40 15.26 -2.62 2.87
C LEU A 40 15.82 -3.26 1.60
N GLY A 41 17.09 -2.96 1.29
CA GLY A 41 17.81 -3.19 0.03
C GLY A 41 16.92 -3.37 -1.20
N ASP A 42 16.73 -4.58 -1.72
CA ASP A 42 16.01 -4.85 -2.98
C ASP A 42 14.49 -4.59 -2.85
N PHE A 43 13.92 -4.65 -1.64
CA PHE A 43 12.52 -4.30 -1.43
C PHE A 43 12.22 -2.84 -1.78
N ARG A 44 13.24 -1.96 -1.75
CA ARG A 44 13.11 -0.56 -2.18
C ARG A 44 12.56 -0.43 -3.61
N PHE A 45 12.94 -1.35 -4.50
CA PHE A 45 12.41 -1.38 -5.87
C PHE A 45 10.88 -1.45 -5.88
N TYR A 46 10.28 -2.28 -5.02
CA TYR A 46 8.84 -2.48 -4.91
C TYR A 46 8.16 -1.42 -4.04
N LEU A 47 8.82 -0.96 -2.97
CA LEU A 47 8.31 0.06 -2.07
C LEU A 47 8.04 1.40 -2.79
N ASP A 48 8.87 1.74 -3.78
CA ASP A 48 8.71 2.94 -4.61
C ASP A 48 7.37 2.96 -5.38
N PHE A 49 6.80 1.80 -5.77
CA PHE A 49 5.49 1.78 -6.43
C PHE A 49 4.35 2.27 -5.52
N TYR A 50 4.48 2.02 -4.22
CA TYR A 50 3.53 2.48 -3.20
C TYR A 50 3.79 3.93 -2.78
N THR A 51 5.04 4.38 -2.79
CA THR A 51 5.48 5.61 -2.09
C THR A 51 6.01 6.73 -2.98
N LYS A 52 6.25 6.48 -4.26
CA LYS A 52 6.99 7.39 -5.14
C LYS A 52 6.32 7.56 -6.50
N GLN A 53 5.11 8.13 -6.51
CA GLN A 53 4.42 8.50 -7.75
C GLN A 53 4.78 9.91 -8.25
N SER A 54 5.43 10.72 -7.42
CA SER A 54 6.05 12.00 -7.80
C SER A 54 7.22 12.36 -6.87
N GLY A 55 7.90 13.47 -7.15
CA GLY A 55 8.91 14.03 -6.25
C GLY A 55 8.36 14.70 -4.99
N GLY A 56 7.03 14.84 -4.87
CA GLY A 56 6.37 15.48 -3.73
C GLY A 56 6.15 14.56 -2.52
N GLY A 57 6.40 13.26 -2.65
CA GLY A 57 6.14 12.27 -1.61
C GLY A 57 4.65 12.00 -1.38
N LEU A 58 4.32 11.37 -0.26
CA LEU A 58 2.97 10.99 0.13
C LEU A 58 2.36 11.96 1.15
N GLU A 59 1.06 12.24 1.01
CA GLU A 59 0.21 12.68 2.10
C GLU A 59 -0.59 11.49 2.64
N VAL A 60 -0.77 11.42 3.96
CA VAL A 60 -1.50 10.32 4.61
C VAL A 60 -2.74 10.82 5.34
N ARG A 61 -3.80 10.01 5.36
CA ARG A 61 -5.00 10.21 6.19
C ARG A 61 -5.23 9.00 7.08
N GLY A 62 -5.51 9.25 8.36
CA GLY A 62 -5.62 8.21 9.39
C GLY A 62 -4.63 8.43 10.55
N PRO A 63 -4.27 7.39 11.31
CA PRO A 63 -4.72 6.01 11.13
C PRO A 63 -6.16 5.81 11.62
N GLN A 64 -6.91 4.97 10.92
CA GLN A 64 -7.97 4.22 11.56
C GLN A 64 -7.34 3.15 12.46
N ARG A 65 -7.84 2.98 13.68
CA ARG A 65 -7.30 2.07 14.68
C ARG A 65 -8.39 1.18 15.25
N TRP A 66 -8.20 -0.13 15.18
CA TRP A 66 -9.11 -1.12 15.77
C TRP A 66 -8.33 -2.34 16.22
N ARG A 67 -8.96 -3.17 17.04
CA ARG A 67 -8.35 -4.39 17.57
C ARG A 67 -9.00 -5.62 16.99
N ILE A 68 -8.17 -6.62 16.68
CA ILE A 68 -8.59 -7.93 16.19
C ILE A 68 -8.05 -9.01 17.12
N LYS A 69 -8.82 -10.09 17.28
CA LYS A 69 -8.43 -11.27 18.07
C LYS A 69 -7.62 -12.25 17.22
N ALA A 70 -6.52 -11.77 16.67
CA ALA A 70 -5.60 -12.54 15.85
C ALA A 70 -4.15 -12.12 16.12
N ASN A 71 -3.22 -13.05 15.87
CA ASN A 71 -1.81 -12.74 15.93
C ASN A 71 -1.41 -11.85 14.74
N TRP A 72 -0.53 -10.86 14.98
CA TRP A 72 -0.10 -9.90 13.96
C TRP A 72 0.50 -10.55 12.71
N LYS A 73 1.09 -11.75 12.86
CA LYS A 73 1.69 -12.50 11.75
C LYS A 73 0.67 -12.91 10.69
N ILE A 74 -0.60 -13.09 11.05
CA ILE A 74 -1.65 -13.48 10.10
C ILE A 74 -1.85 -12.38 9.06
N GLY A 75 -2.03 -11.13 9.50
CA GLY A 75 -2.16 -10.00 8.59
C GLY A 75 -0.88 -9.72 7.79
N ALA A 76 0.29 -9.86 8.43
CA ALA A 76 1.57 -9.67 7.75
C ALA A 76 1.81 -10.73 6.65
N GLU A 77 1.49 -12.00 6.91
CA GLU A 77 1.66 -13.10 5.95
C GLU A 77 0.65 -13.00 4.79
N ASN A 78 -0.62 -12.70 5.09
CA ASN A 78 -1.64 -12.49 4.07
C ASN A 78 -1.19 -11.45 3.03
N PHE A 79 -0.72 -10.28 3.48
CA PHE A 79 -0.27 -9.21 2.59
C PHE A 79 1.09 -9.51 1.93
N ALA A 80 1.91 -10.40 2.48
CA ALA A 80 3.21 -10.74 1.93
C ALA A 80 3.11 -11.63 0.68
N GLY A 81 2.04 -12.40 0.51
CA GLY A 81 1.98 -13.37 -0.58
C GLY A 81 0.66 -14.11 -0.80
N ASP A 82 -0.36 -13.93 0.04
CA ASP A 82 -1.62 -14.68 -0.10
C ASP A 82 -2.50 -14.08 -1.20
N MET A 83 -2.35 -14.61 -2.41
CA MET A 83 -3.27 -14.36 -3.52
C MET A 83 -4.41 -15.37 -3.59
N TYR A 84 -4.37 -16.42 -2.77
CA TYR A 84 -5.25 -17.57 -2.86
C TYR A 84 -6.59 -17.33 -2.14
N HIS A 85 -6.59 -16.54 -1.06
CA HIS A 85 -7.79 -16.24 -0.29
C HIS A 85 -8.82 -15.45 -1.11
N THR A 86 -8.39 -14.50 -1.96
CA THR A 86 -9.30 -13.52 -2.57
C THR A 86 -10.55 -14.11 -3.24
N PRO A 87 -10.45 -15.14 -4.12
CA PRO A 87 -11.64 -15.70 -4.75
C PRO A 87 -12.58 -16.46 -3.81
N HIS A 88 -12.15 -16.76 -2.58
CA HIS A 88 -12.94 -17.48 -1.58
C HIS A 88 -13.42 -16.54 -0.47
N THR A 89 -12.50 -15.88 0.23
CA THR A 89 -12.79 -14.97 1.34
C THR A 89 -13.64 -13.79 0.87
N HIS A 90 -13.31 -13.20 -0.28
CA HIS A 90 -14.03 -12.04 -0.83
C HIS A 90 -15.00 -12.40 -1.96
N ALA A 91 -15.60 -13.59 -1.91
CA ALA A 91 -16.55 -14.04 -2.93
C ALA A 91 -17.71 -13.05 -3.12
N SER A 92 -18.22 -12.48 -2.02
CA SER A 92 -19.23 -11.42 -2.00
C SER A 92 -18.83 -10.21 -2.84
N ILE A 93 -17.56 -9.79 -2.74
CA ILE A 93 -17.01 -8.63 -3.46
C ILE A 93 -16.81 -8.93 -4.95
N VAL A 94 -16.44 -10.18 -5.27
CA VAL A 94 -16.32 -10.66 -6.65
C VAL A 94 -17.71 -10.68 -7.31
N GLU A 95 -18.74 -11.13 -6.60
CA GLU A 95 -20.12 -11.20 -7.09
C GLU A 95 -20.71 -9.82 -7.43
N ILE A 96 -20.47 -8.80 -6.60
CA ILE A 96 -20.93 -7.42 -6.89
C ILE A 96 -20.10 -6.74 -7.99
N GLY A 97 -19.03 -7.37 -8.48
CA GLY A 97 -18.24 -6.86 -9.60
C GLY A 97 -17.48 -5.56 -9.28
N LEU A 98 -17.01 -5.41 -8.04
CA LEU A 98 -16.32 -4.19 -7.58
C LEU A 98 -15.03 -3.89 -8.38
N PHE A 99 -14.43 -4.90 -9.01
CA PHE A 99 -13.26 -4.73 -9.88
C PHE A 99 -13.62 -4.96 -11.35
N ARG A 100 -12.81 -4.42 -12.27
CA ARG A 100 -13.00 -4.58 -13.73
C ARG A 100 -13.04 -6.04 -14.19
N GLU A 101 -12.44 -6.96 -13.45
CA GLU A 101 -12.34 -8.36 -13.83
C GLU A 101 -13.36 -9.22 -13.06
N PRO A 102 -14.43 -9.71 -13.73
CA PRO A 102 -15.51 -10.45 -13.08
C PRO A 102 -15.16 -11.91 -12.75
N ARG A 103 -13.97 -12.40 -13.13
CA ARG A 103 -13.55 -13.80 -12.92
C ARG A 103 -12.31 -13.88 -12.04
N ALA A 104 -12.49 -14.45 -10.85
CA ALA A 104 -11.46 -14.87 -9.91
C ALA A 104 -10.19 -15.49 -10.54
N GLN A 105 -10.36 -16.23 -11.65
CA GLN A 105 -9.29 -16.98 -12.32
C GLN A 105 -8.13 -16.11 -12.85
N LYS A 106 -8.35 -14.85 -13.23
CA LYS A 106 -7.27 -13.98 -13.74
C LYS A 106 -6.30 -13.50 -12.67
N ARG A 107 -6.65 -13.57 -11.38
CA ARG A 107 -5.69 -13.31 -10.29
C ARG A 107 -4.55 -14.35 -10.27
N LYS A 108 -4.76 -15.54 -10.85
CA LYS A 108 -3.73 -16.57 -11.01
C LYS A 108 -2.63 -16.19 -12.00
N ASP A 109 -2.86 -15.19 -12.84
CA ASP A 109 -1.90 -14.75 -13.85
C ASP A 109 -0.87 -13.75 -13.30
N GLY A 110 -1.08 -13.27 -12.06
CA GLY A 110 -0.13 -12.45 -11.33
C GLY A 110 1.09 -13.25 -10.84
N ALA A 111 2.02 -12.57 -10.18
CA ALA A 111 3.22 -13.18 -9.62
C ALA A 111 3.39 -12.81 -8.13
N THR A 112 3.98 -13.72 -7.38
CA THR A 112 4.53 -13.42 -6.05
C THR A 112 6.02 -13.11 -6.17
N TYR A 113 6.52 -12.24 -5.30
CA TYR A 113 7.94 -11.89 -5.25
C TYR A 113 8.43 -11.83 -3.81
N TRP A 114 9.71 -12.10 -3.62
CA TRP A 114 10.43 -11.94 -2.35
C TRP A 114 11.71 -11.17 -2.64
N ALA A 115 11.91 -10.07 -1.93
CA ALA A 115 13.04 -9.16 -2.08
C ALA A 115 13.56 -8.81 -0.70
N GLN A 116 14.61 -9.51 -0.26
CA GLN A 116 15.25 -9.36 1.04
C GLN A 116 14.25 -9.31 2.23
N CYS A 117 13.97 -8.12 2.78
CA CYS A 117 13.14 -7.96 3.97
C CYS A 117 11.62 -7.99 3.68
N GLY A 118 11.21 -8.10 2.42
CA GLY A 118 9.80 -8.03 2.07
C GLY A 118 9.39 -8.99 0.97
N GLY A 119 8.08 -9.12 0.83
CA GLY A 119 7.45 -9.88 -0.24
C GLY A 119 6.10 -9.29 -0.60
N GLY A 120 5.62 -9.63 -1.78
CA GLY A 120 4.32 -9.17 -2.22
C GLY A 120 3.81 -9.88 -3.45
N THR A 121 2.72 -9.33 -3.98
CA THR A 121 1.90 -9.90 -5.03
C THR A 121 1.69 -8.88 -6.15
N THR A 122 1.41 -9.36 -7.35
CA THR A 122 1.10 -8.52 -8.51
C THR A 122 -0.19 -8.95 -9.20
N TYR A 123 -0.80 -8.05 -9.96
CA TYR A 123 -1.80 -8.39 -10.95
C TYR A 123 -1.21 -8.38 -12.35
N LYS A 124 -1.70 -9.28 -13.20
CA LYS A 124 -1.45 -9.21 -14.63
C LYS A 124 -2.36 -8.17 -15.27
N LEU A 125 -1.76 -7.24 -16.01
CA LEU A 125 -2.47 -6.24 -16.79
C LEU A 125 -2.71 -6.74 -18.22
N PRO A 126 -3.78 -6.25 -18.90
CA PRO A 126 -4.00 -6.57 -20.30
C PRO A 126 -2.84 -6.10 -21.20
N PRO A 127 -2.75 -6.62 -22.44
CA PRO A 127 -1.79 -6.14 -23.42
C PRO A 127 -1.89 -4.62 -23.63
N GLY A 128 -0.74 -3.96 -23.68
CA GLY A 128 -0.63 -2.52 -23.86
C GLY A 128 0.75 -2.02 -23.47
N ASN A 129 1.09 -0.80 -23.87
CA ASN A 129 2.28 -0.11 -23.40
C ASN A 129 2.09 0.42 -21.97
N PHE A 130 3.14 1.03 -21.41
CA PHE A 130 3.12 1.61 -20.06
C PHE A 130 1.93 2.55 -19.83
N GLU A 131 1.70 3.51 -20.73
CA GLU A 131 0.65 4.52 -20.58
C GLU A 131 -0.75 3.91 -20.66
N GLN A 132 -0.96 2.97 -21.57
CA GLN A 132 -2.23 2.25 -21.71
C GLN A 132 -2.52 1.45 -20.44
N ARG A 133 -1.51 0.78 -19.89
CA ARG A 133 -1.61 -0.02 -18.66
C ARG A 133 -1.84 0.85 -17.41
N MET A 134 -1.15 1.98 -17.30
CA MET A 134 -1.38 2.92 -16.20
C MET A 134 -2.77 3.57 -16.28
N ARG A 135 -3.27 3.89 -17.48
CA ARG A 135 -4.66 4.33 -17.68
C ARG A 135 -5.66 3.22 -17.36
N TYR A 136 -5.34 1.96 -17.66
CA TYR A 136 -6.16 0.83 -17.29
C TYR A 136 -6.29 0.67 -15.76
N VAL A 137 -5.22 0.94 -15.02
CA VAL A 137 -5.23 0.97 -13.54
C VAL A 137 -6.00 2.18 -12.98
N GLY A 138 -6.24 3.21 -13.79
CA GLY A 138 -7.05 4.37 -13.44
C GLY A 138 -6.26 5.64 -13.08
N TYR A 139 -4.97 5.69 -13.41
CA TYR A 139 -4.18 6.91 -13.22
C TYR A 139 -4.50 7.97 -14.30
N PRO A 140 -4.70 9.25 -13.93
CA PRO A 140 -4.87 10.33 -14.89
C PRO A 140 -3.55 10.66 -15.61
N ALA A 141 -3.63 11.23 -16.82
CA ALA A 141 -2.47 11.49 -17.67
C ALA A 141 -1.37 12.30 -16.96
N GLU A 142 -1.74 13.35 -16.23
CA GLU A 142 -0.79 14.18 -15.49
C GLU A 142 -0.03 13.42 -14.38
N MET A 143 -0.64 12.40 -13.77
CA MET A 143 0.03 11.54 -12.80
C MET A 143 0.94 10.55 -13.52
N ILE A 144 0.50 9.99 -14.65
CA ILE A 144 1.33 9.07 -15.45
C ILE A 144 2.63 9.75 -15.88
N ASP A 145 2.56 11.00 -16.34
CA ASP A 145 3.73 11.76 -16.76
C ASP A 145 4.71 12.01 -15.60
N ARG A 146 4.19 12.32 -14.39
CA ARG A 146 5.03 12.44 -13.19
C ARG A 146 5.66 11.13 -12.78
N ILE A 147 4.88 10.04 -12.79
CA ILE A 147 5.34 8.69 -12.43
C ILE A 147 6.52 8.27 -13.31
N LYS A 148 6.43 8.46 -14.64
CA LYS A 148 7.56 8.18 -15.55
C LYS A 148 8.82 8.97 -15.23
N GLY A 149 8.68 10.18 -14.68
CA GLY A 149 9.81 11.01 -14.29
C GLY A 149 10.53 10.53 -13.04
N VAL A 150 9.89 9.71 -12.20
CA VAL A 150 10.45 9.28 -10.90
C VAL A 150 10.67 7.77 -10.78
N TRP A 151 9.96 6.95 -11.54
CA TRP A 151 10.19 5.52 -11.62
C TRP A 151 11.38 5.19 -12.52
N THR A 152 12.22 4.26 -12.08
CA THR A 152 13.38 3.80 -12.85
C THR A 152 12.93 3.10 -14.15
N PRO A 153 13.82 2.99 -15.16
CA PRO A 153 13.53 2.21 -16.36
C PRO A 153 13.08 0.78 -16.04
N GLU A 154 13.67 0.14 -15.03
CA GLU A 154 13.32 -1.21 -14.57
C GLU A 154 11.87 -1.26 -14.03
N GLN A 155 11.47 -0.28 -13.22
CA GLN A 155 10.10 -0.18 -12.70
C GLN A 155 9.09 0.06 -13.83
N GLN A 156 9.46 0.90 -14.80
CA GLN A 156 8.64 1.15 -15.98
C GLN A 156 8.52 -0.10 -16.86
N ARG A 157 9.58 -0.92 -17.00
CA ARG A 157 9.52 -2.19 -17.74
C ARG A 157 8.61 -3.22 -17.07
N LEU A 158 8.61 -3.31 -15.73
CA LEU A 158 7.71 -4.21 -15.00
C LEU A 158 6.24 -4.00 -15.39
N VAL A 159 5.82 -2.73 -15.51
CA VAL A 159 4.47 -2.38 -15.92
C VAL A 159 4.31 -2.42 -17.44
N GLY A 160 5.23 -1.79 -18.18
CA GLY A 160 5.10 -1.50 -19.60
C GLY A 160 5.45 -2.65 -20.54
N GLU A 161 6.39 -3.51 -20.17
CA GLU A 161 6.81 -4.68 -20.95
C GLU A 161 6.20 -5.94 -20.32
N ASP A 162 6.54 -6.23 -19.06
CA ASP A 162 6.15 -7.46 -18.38
C ASP A 162 4.66 -7.50 -18.04
N GLY A 163 4.01 -6.35 -17.91
CA GLY A 163 2.57 -6.23 -17.70
C GLY A 163 2.12 -6.60 -16.30
N PHE A 164 2.94 -6.31 -15.29
CA PHE A 164 2.59 -6.50 -13.90
C PHE A 164 2.39 -5.17 -13.19
N MET A 165 1.37 -5.11 -12.33
CA MET A 165 1.19 -4.04 -11.36
C MET A 165 1.22 -4.62 -9.96
N ILE A 166 1.93 -3.97 -9.04
CA ILE A 166 1.92 -4.36 -7.62
C ILE A 166 0.49 -4.39 -7.06
N SER A 167 0.24 -5.30 -6.11
CA SER A 167 -1.03 -5.40 -5.40
C SER A 167 -0.81 -5.21 -3.90
N ALA A 168 -0.46 -6.27 -3.18
CA ALA A 168 -0.16 -6.20 -1.76
C ALA A 168 1.32 -6.52 -1.51
N ALA A 169 1.86 -6.01 -0.41
CA ALA A 169 3.19 -6.36 0.05
C ALA A 169 3.29 -6.24 1.57
N SER A 170 4.25 -6.94 2.17
CA SER A 170 4.69 -6.74 3.54
C SER A 170 6.20 -6.50 3.58
N CYS A 171 6.59 -5.43 4.26
CA CYS A 171 7.94 -5.20 4.75
C CYS A 171 8.03 -5.77 6.17
N PHE A 172 8.96 -6.69 6.39
CA PHE A 172 9.20 -7.28 7.69
C PHE A 172 9.51 -6.18 8.72
N PRO A 173 9.01 -6.30 9.97
CA PRO A 173 8.16 -7.39 10.45
C PRO A 173 6.69 -7.24 10.09
N ASN A 174 6.11 -6.06 10.27
CA ASN A 174 4.66 -5.91 10.42
C ASN A 174 4.08 -4.70 9.69
N LEU A 175 4.78 -4.18 8.68
CA LEU A 175 4.33 -3.07 7.85
C LEU A 175 3.85 -3.60 6.50
N SER A 176 2.58 -3.44 6.19
CA SER A 176 2.01 -3.90 4.91
C SER A 176 1.46 -2.76 4.08
N PHE A 177 1.39 -2.99 2.78
CA PHE A 177 0.92 -2.06 1.77
C PHE A 177 -0.10 -2.75 0.89
N VAL A 178 -1.11 -2.01 0.44
CA VAL A 178 -2.01 -2.48 -0.62
C VAL A 178 -2.28 -1.37 -1.61
N HIS A 179 -2.25 -1.74 -2.89
CA HIS A 179 -2.60 -0.93 -4.03
C HIS A 179 -3.66 -1.69 -4.83
N ASN A 180 -4.83 -1.09 -4.96
CA ASN A 180 -5.99 -1.68 -5.62
C ASN A 180 -6.80 -0.56 -6.31
N TRP A 181 -7.56 -0.92 -7.35
CA TRP A 181 -8.34 0.03 -8.16
C TRP A 181 -9.80 -0.44 -8.34
N PRO A 182 -10.65 -0.28 -7.32
CA PRO A 182 -12.06 -0.63 -7.41
C PRO A 182 -12.81 0.33 -8.34
N LYS A 183 -14.00 -0.07 -8.75
CA LYS A 183 -15.01 0.80 -9.36
C LYS A 183 -15.60 1.69 -8.27
N VAL A 184 -15.60 3.00 -8.48
CA VAL A 184 -16.23 3.97 -7.56
C VAL A 184 -17.48 4.51 -8.24
N LEU A 185 -18.65 4.13 -7.71
CA LEU A 185 -19.95 4.24 -8.40
C LEU A 185 -20.54 5.66 -8.49
N ASP A 186 -19.94 6.65 -7.81
CA ASP A 186 -20.46 8.01 -7.75
C ASP A 186 -19.54 9.03 -8.46
N ASP A 187 -20.08 9.69 -9.49
CA ASP A 187 -19.69 11.00 -10.05
C ASP A 187 -18.47 11.12 -11.00
N CYS A 188 -18.00 10.07 -11.66
CA CYS A 188 -16.99 10.24 -12.71
C CYS A 188 -17.63 10.51 -14.08
N ARG A 189 -17.70 11.80 -14.46
CA ARG A 189 -17.80 12.44 -15.81
C ARG A 189 -18.45 11.64 -16.96
N ASP A 190 -19.40 12.27 -17.66
CA ASP A 190 -19.96 11.97 -19.00
C ASP A 190 -19.25 10.84 -19.80
N GLY A 191 -19.48 9.59 -19.39
CA GLY A 191 -18.89 8.39 -19.96
C GLY A 191 -19.58 7.13 -19.41
N PRO A 192 -19.34 5.94 -19.99
CA PRO A 192 -19.99 4.71 -19.53
C PRO A 192 -19.64 4.45 -18.06
N LYS A 193 -20.66 4.53 -17.19
CA LYS A 193 -20.53 4.44 -15.72
C LYS A 193 -19.91 3.12 -15.22
N ASP A 194 -19.91 2.09 -16.06
CA ASP A 194 -19.53 0.72 -15.70
C ASP A 194 -18.00 0.46 -15.72
N GLU A 195 -17.18 1.44 -16.12
CA GLU A 195 -15.74 1.26 -16.35
C GLU A 195 -14.81 2.15 -15.49
N ALA A 196 -15.32 3.14 -14.77
CA ALA A 196 -14.48 4.07 -13.99
C ALA A 196 -13.88 3.38 -12.74
N VAL A 197 -12.60 3.04 -12.80
CA VAL A 197 -11.82 2.55 -11.65
C VAL A 197 -10.91 3.63 -11.11
N LEU A 198 -10.59 3.54 -9.83
CA LEU A 198 -9.75 4.52 -9.18
C LEU A 198 -8.75 3.86 -8.23
N PRO A 199 -7.44 3.99 -8.48
CA PRO A 199 -6.44 3.39 -7.62
C PRO A 199 -6.38 4.11 -6.26
N PHE A 200 -6.17 3.34 -5.21
CA PHE A 200 -5.78 3.84 -3.89
C PHE A 200 -4.58 3.06 -3.38
N THR A 201 -3.81 3.70 -2.50
CA THR A 201 -2.77 3.04 -1.70
C THR A 201 -3.18 3.10 -0.23
N SER A 202 -3.01 1.99 0.48
CA SER A 202 -3.09 1.95 1.93
C SER A 202 -1.80 1.40 2.53
N ILE A 203 -1.40 1.96 3.67
CA ILE A 203 -0.28 1.53 4.49
C ILE A 203 -0.87 1.06 5.80
N ARG A 204 -0.42 -0.09 6.31
CA ARG A 204 -0.91 -0.62 7.57
C ARG A 204 0.19 -1.18 8.46
N LEU A 205 0.00 -0.98 9.76
CA LEU A 205 0.84 -1.57 10.79
C LEU A 205 0.02 -2.59 11.58
N TRP A 206 0.54 -3.82 11.65
CA TRP A 206 0.00 -4.87 12.51
C TRP A 206 0.67 -4.79 13.88
N GLN A 207 0.20 -3.87 14.73
CA GLN A 207 0.82 -3.60 16.02
C GLN A 207 0.52 -4.74 17.01
N PRO A 208 1.52 -5.53 17.44
CA PRO A 208 1.30 -6.63 18.36
C PRO A 208 0.85 -6.09 19.73
N ILE A 209 -0.22 -6.66 20.29
CA ILE A 209 -0.61 -6.44 21.69
C ILE A 209 -0.25 -7.68 22.52
N SER A 210 -0.62 -8.87 22.03
CA SER A 210 -0.34 -10.17 22.65
C SER A 210 -0.15 -11.24 21.57
N GLU A 211 -0.01 -12.50 21.98
CA GLU A 211 0.02 -13.65 21.09
C GLU A 211 -1.30 -13.85 20.31
N ASN A 212 -2.41 -13.28 20.76
CA ASN A 212 -3.74 -13.46 20.19
C ASN A 212 -4.50 -12.16 19.92
N GLU A 213 -3.86 -11.00 20.08
CA GLU A 213 -4.46 -9.68 19.84
C GLU A 213 -3.50 -8.76 19.10
N THR A 214 -4.04 -8.03 18.12
CA THR A 214 -3.32 -7.06 17.28
C THR A 214 -4.14 -5.78 17.18
N GLU A 215 -3.50 -4.62 17.34
CA GLU A 215 -4.07 -3.34 16.92
C GLU A 215 -3.69 -3.09 15.46
N VAL A 216 -4.69 -2.96 14.60
CA VAL A 216 -4.49 -2.58 13.20
C VAL A 216 -4.48 -1.06 13.13
N CYS A 217 -3.39 -0.49 12.63
CA CYS A 217 -3.33 0.93 12.28
C CYS A 217 -3.32 1.04 10.76
N SER A 218 -4.39 1.56 10.15
CA SER A 218 -4.55 1.67 8.70
C SER A 218 -4.61 3.12 8.24
N TRP A 219 -3.71 3.48 7.34
CA TRP A 219 -3.65 4.78 6.68
C TRP A 219 -4.04 4.66 5.22
N PHE A 220 -4.74 5.67 4.73
CA PHE A 220 -4.79 5.98 3.30
C PHE A 220 -3.57 6.83 2.95
N ALA A 221 -2.91 6.51 1.82
CA ALA A 221 -1.79 7.26 1.29
C ALA A 221 -2.05 7.68 -0.15
N VAL A 222 -1.68 8.92 -0.49
CA VAL A 222 -1.81 9.44 -1.86
C VAL A 222 -0.67 10.41 -2.15
N ASP A 223 -0.25 10.47 -3.41
CA ASP A 223 0.74 11.43 -3.90
C ASP A 223 0.36 12.87 -3.53
N CYS A 224 1.28 13.61 -2.92
CA CYS A 224 1.08 15.03 -2.56
C CYS A 224 0.72 15.88 -3.78
N ALA A 225 1.27 15.55 -4.96
CA ALA A 225 1.00 16.27 -6.20
C ALA A 225 -0.27 15.79 -6.92
N ALA A 226 -1.01 14.81 -6.40
CA ALA A 226 -2.24 14.33 -7.03
C ALA A 226 -3.33 15.42 -7.07
N PRO A 227 -4.17 15.43 -8.12
CA PRO A 227 -5.28 16.37 -8.21
C PRO A 227 -6.22 16.28 -6.99
N PRO A 228 -6.77 17.40 -6.49
CA PRO A 228 -7.66 17.37 -5.32
C PRO A 228 -8.87 16.44 -5.49
N GLU A 229 -9.44 16.39 -6.69
CA GLU A 229 -10.55 15.48 -7.02
C GLU A 229 -10.10 14.00 -6.96
N TYR A 230 -8.93 13.68 -7.51
CA TYR A 230 -8.34 12.35 -7.43
C TYR A 230 -8.13 11.94 -5.96
N LYS A 231 -7.53 12.81 -5.13
CA LYS A 231 -7.30 12.55 -3.70
C LYS A 231 -8.61 12.23 -2.97
N LYS A 232 -9.66 13.02 -3.22
CA LYS A 232 -10.99 12.83 -2.62
C LYS A 232 -11.59 11.48 -3.01
N ASN A 233 -11.58 11.16 -4.30
CA ASN A 233 -12.22 9.95 -4.79
C ASN A 233 -11.39 8.71 -4.43
N SER A 234 -10.05 8.80 -4.45
CA SER A 234 -9.14 7.70 -4.09
C SER A 234 -9.29 7.34 -2.61
N TYR A 235 -9.52 8.36 -1.75
CA TYR A 235 -9.88 8.13 -0.36
C TYR A 235 -11.23 7.40 -0.20
N LYS A 236 -12.24 7.71 -1.02
CA LYS A 236 -13.50 6.94 -1.04
C LYS A 236 -13.25 5.49 -1.48
N ALA A 237 -12.45 5.27 -2.52
CA ALA A 237 -12.08 3.95 -3.00
C ALA A 237 -11.41 3.10 -1.90
N TYR A 238 -10.51 3.72 -1.13
CA TYR A 238 -9.92 3.12 0.07
C TYR A 238 -11.00 2.73 1.08
N LEU A 239 -11.85 3.67 1.52
CA LEU A 239 -12.86 3.42 2.56
C LEU A 239 -13.88 2.35 2.18
N MET A 240 -14.20 2.20 0.90
CA MET A 240 -15.08 1.15 0.40
C MET A 240 -14.43 -0.23 0.50
N CYS A 241 -13.11 -0.31 0.29
CA CYS A 241 -12.41 -1.59 0.21
C CYS A 241 -11.77 -1.99 1.55
N PHE A 242 -10.98 -1.11 2.15
CA PHE A 242 -10.18 -1.37 3.35
C PHE A 242 -10.44 -0.30 4.44
N GLY A 243 -9.90 -0.54 5.62
CA GLY A 243 -10.19 0.21 6.83
C GLY A 243 -11.21 -0.50 7.71
N SER A 244 -11.52 0.09 8.86
CA SER A 244 -12.36 -0.51 9.91
C SER A 244 -13.80 -0.85 9.47
N THR A 245 -14.23 -0.36 8.31
CA THR A 245 -15.56 -0.63 7.71
C THR A 245 -15.46 -1.03 6.24
N GLY A 246 -14.26 -1.35 5.74
CA GLY A 246 -14.04 -1.72 4.35
C GLY A 246 -14.56 -3.13 4.06
N MET A 247 -15.08 -3.35 2.85
CA MET A 247 -15.67 -4.63 2.48
C MET A 247 -14.68 -5.81 2.49
N PHE A 248 -13.39 -5.56 2.24
CA PHE A 248 -12.34 -6.60 2.31
C PHE A 248 -11.93 -6.90 3.74
N ASP A 249 -11.52 -5.87 4.50
CA ASP A 249 -10.98 -6.02 5.86
C ASP A 249 -11.98 -6.63 6.87
N GLN A 250 -13.29 -6.62 6.57
CA GLN A 250 -14.30 -7.29 7.41
C GLN A 250 -14.38 -8.80 7.15
N ASP A 251 -13.99 -9.25 5.96
CA ASP A 251 -13.97 -10.67 5.56
C ASP A 251 -12.63 -11.33 5.94
N ASP A 252 -11.54 -10.54 5.95
CA ASP A 252 -10.18 -10.93 6.39
C ASP A 252 -10.09 -11.19 7.91
#